data_AF-A0A7X7I361-F1
#
_entry.id   AF-A0A7X7I361-F1
#
_cell.length_a   1.000
_cell.length_b   1.000
_cell.length_c   1.000
_cell.angle_alpha   90.00
_cell.angle_beta   90.00
_cell.angle_gamma   90.00
#
_symmetry.space_group_name_H-M   'P 1'
#
loop_
_entity.id
_entity.type
_entity.pdbx_description
1 polymer ?
#
loop_
_entity_poly.entity_id
_entity_poly.type
_entity_poly.pdbx_seq_one_letter_code
_entity_poly.pdbx_strand_id
1 'polypeptide(L)'
;TTLMGKGGFPETHPLALGMAGMHGTPGANVAMSQADVILAVGARFSDRTTGKVADFAKNACVIHIDLDDAEIDKIVPCAVPLVGDAGAVLALLADALPEVTWREWTDRLREQVEEMPLLRPGETDFVPGAIFEAVRRRADEKEIAVTDVGQNQMWAALFWKTEHPRTFLSSGGLGTMGYALPAAIGASLAHGKAPVLCFAGDGGFLMNIQELETCARYQIPVKIFLLNNGCLGMVRQWQELFWGERYAATTQNPVCNFPALAEAFGVQGRACETLDDLESALDDLFETPGPALVDCRIPQEELVMPMVPAGTALKDFMYRVRV
;
A
#
# COMPACT_ATOMS: atom_id res chain seq x y z
N THR A 1 -0.32 11.17 -0.96
CA THR A 1 -0.98 10.79 0.30
C THR A 1 0.01 10.01 1.18
N THR A 2 -0.34 9.74 2.45
CA THR A 2 0.36 8.73 3.28
C THR A 2 -0.24 7.34 3.04
N LEU A 3 0.35 6.27 3.57
CA LEU A 3 -0.26 4.92 3.53
C LEU A 3 -1.68 4.92 4.11
N MET A 4 -1.87 5.57 5.26
CA MET A 4 -3.17 5.66 5.94
C MET A 4 -4.14 6.62 5.26
N GLY A 5 -3.65 7.48 4.37
CA GLY A 5 -4.45 8.45 3.62
C GLY A 5 -4.82 7.99 2.21
N LYS A 6 -4.48 6.75 1.81
CA LYS A 6 -4.90 6.20 0.50
C LYS A 6 -6.44 6.20 0.41
N GLY A 7 -6.95 6.64 -0.74
CA GLY A 7 -8.37 6.87 -0.97
C GLY A 7 -8.89 8.23 -0.49
N GLY A 8 -8.10 9.03 0.25
CA GLY A 8 -8.45 10.41 0.59
C GLY A 8 -8.44 11.35 -0.62
N PHE A 9 -7.78 10.95 -1.71
CA PHE A 9 -7.81 11.59 -3.02
C PHE A 9 -7.77 10.49 -4.10
N PRO A 10 -8.56 10.56 -5.19
CA PRO A 10 -8.59 9.52 -6.21
C PRO A 10 -7.22 9.35 -6.88
N GLU A 11 -6.66 8.13 -6.86
CA GLU A 11 -5.29 7.89 -7.31
C GLU A 11 -5.15 7.82 -8.83
N THR A 12 -6.25 7.75 -9.58
CA THR A 12 -6.26 7.92 -11.04
C THR A 12 -6.34 9.38 -11.50
N HIS A 13 -6.59 10.32 -10.58
CA HIS A 13 -6.70 11.73 -10.94
C HIS A 13 -5.35 12.29 -11.46
N PRO A 14 -5.32 13.16 -12.49
CA PRO A 14 -4.06 13.68 -13.07
C PRO A 14 -3.12 14.45 -12.12
N LEU A 15 -3.61 14.85 -10.95
CA LEU A 15 -2.85 15.51 -9.89
C LEU A 15 -2.39 14.56 -8.78
N ALA A 16 -2.78 13.28 -8.84
CA ALA A 16 -2.38 12.30 -7.86
C ALA A 16 -0.91 11.92 -8.06
N LEU A 17 -0.08 12.24 -7.07
CA LEU A 17 1.33 11.83 -7.07
C LEU A 17 1.54 10.45 -6.44
N GLY A 18 0.50 9.86 -5.82
CA GLY A 18 0.59 8.60 -5.08
C GLY A 18 1.08 8.77 -3.63
N MET A 19 1.61 7.69 -3.06
CA MET A 19 2.08 7.65 -1.68
C MET A 19 3.47 8.31 -1.55
N ALA A 20 3.68 9.13 -0.51
CA ALA A 20 4.99 9.68 -0.14
C ALA A 20 5.63 8.86 1.00
N GLY A 21 6.96 8.86 1.06
CA GLY A 21 7.75 8.28 2.14
C GLY A 21 8.76 7.22 1.69
N MET A 22 9.12 6.35 2.63
CA MET A 22 10.15 5.32 2.47
C MET A 22 9.97 4.48 1.20
N HIS A 23 8.77 3.97 0.94
CA HIS A 23 8.41 3.27 -0.29
C HIS A 23 7.40 4.07 -1.11
N GLY A 24 7.51 5.40 -1.06
CA GLY A 24 6.67 6.29 -1.84
C GLY A 24 7.03 6.26 -3.33
N THR A 25 6.16 6.84 -4.14
CA THR A 25 6.45 7.05 -5.56
C THR A 25 7.56 8.10 -5.71
N PRO A 26 8.35 8.05 -6.81
CA PRO A 26 9.33 9.09 -7.10
C PRO A 26 8.67 10.47 -7.14
N GLY A 27 7.53 10.59 -7.82
CA GLY A 27 6.81 11.87 -7.94
C GLY A 27 6.36 12.47 -6.63
N ALA A 28 5.83 11.68 -5.69
CA ALA A 28 5.44 12.20 -4.40
C ALA A 28 6.66 12.67 -3.60
N ASN A 29 7.75 11.89 -3.58
CA ASN A 29 8.96 12.24 -2.84
C ASN A 29 9.71 13.43 -3.44
N VAL A 30 9.77 13.53 -4.77
CA VAL A 30 10.36 14.67 -5.49
C VAL A 30 9.55 15.94 -5.23
N ALA A 31 8.22 15.89 -5.38
CA ALA A 31 7.36 17.04 -5.11
C ALA A 31 7.49 17.52 -3.66
N MET A 32 7.44 16.60 -2.69
CA MET A 32 7.64 16.94 -1.27
C MET A 32 9.00 17.56 -0.97
N SER A 33 10.04 17.19 -1.73
CA SER A 33 11.41 17.71 -1.53
C SER A 33 11.64 19.07 -2.17
N GLN A 34 10.85 19.42 -3.20
CA GLN A 34 11.01 20.65 -3.98
C GLN A 34 9.94 21.71 -3.67
N ALA A 35 8.87 21.35 -2.96
CA ALA A 35 7.80 22.26 -2.60
C ALA A 35 8.29 23.44 -1.74
N ASP A 36 7.72 24.61 -1.99
CA ASP A 36 7.87 25.84 -1.18
C ASP A 36 6.72 26.02 -0.17
N VAL A 37 5.61 25.30 -0.34
CA VAL A 37 4.50 25.20 0.61
C VAL A 37 4.05 23.74 0.74
N ILE A 38 3.89 23.27 1.97
CA ILE A 38 3.33 21.95 2.28
C ILE A 38 2.06 22.15 3.11
N LEU A 39 0.92 21.79 2.54
CA LEU A 39 -0.35 21.69 3.26
C LEU A 39 -0.53 20.27 3.78
N ALA A 40 -0.24 20.05 5.06
CA ALA A 40 -0.46 18.77 5.73
C ALA A 40 -1.89 18.72 6.29
N VAL A 41 -2.67 17.76 5.79
CA VAL A 41 -4.08 17.58 6.17
C VAL A 41 -4.24 16.24 6.88
N GLY A 42 -4.50 16.26 8.20
CA GLY A 42 -4.70 15.05 9.00
C GLY A 42 -3.50 14.10 8.96
N ALA A 43 -2.28 14.65 9.01
CA ALA A 43 -1.04 13.90 8.86
C ALA A 43 -0.06 14.22 9.99
N ARG A 44 0.49 13.17 10.60
CA ARG A 44 1.35 13.24 11.80
C ARG A 44 2.86 13.25 11.53
N PHE A 45 3.28 13.49 10.29
CA PHE A 45 4.70 13.47 9.88
C PHE A 45 5.50 12.27 10.42
N SER A 46 5.03 11.03 10.18
CA SER A 46 5.71 9.83 10.66
C SER A 46 7.12 9.70 10.08
N ASP A 47 8.02 9.01 10.80
CA ASP A 47 9.38 8.72 10.32
C ASP A 47 9.41 7.99 8.97
N ARG A 48 8.38 7.18 8.69
CA ARG A 48 8.20 6.49 7.40
C ARG A 48 7.82 7.43 6.27
N THR A 49 7.29 8.61 6.56
CA THR A 49 6.95 9.62 5.55
C THR A 49 8.02 10.69 5.43
N THR A 50 8.68 11.10 6.52
CA THR A 50 9.64 12.21 6.48
C THR A 50 11.04 11.79 6.05
N GLY A 51 11.43 10.53 6.25
CA GLY A 51 12.83 10.13 6.16
C GLY A 51 13.66 10.89 7.20
N LYS A 52 14.81 11.42 6.81
CA LYS A 52 15.63 12.29 7.68
C LYS A 52 14.92 13.63 7.93
N VAL A 53 14.27 13.74 9.09
CA VAL A 53 13.49 14.92 9.53
C VAL A 53 14.26 16.23 9.36
N ALA A 54 15.56 16.24 9.71
CA ALA A 54 16.36 17.45 9.57
C ALA A 54 16.29 18.04 8.16
N ASP A 55 16.28 17.18 7.12
CA ASP A 55 16.25 17.52 5.69
C ASP A 55 14.83 17.61 5.09
N PHE A 56 13.80 17.26 5.85
CA PHE A 56 12.41 17.29 5.39
C PHE A 56 11.84 18.72 5.47
N ALA A 57 11.14 19.14 4.42
CA ALA A 57 10.45 20.45 4.35
C ALA A 57 11.32 21.69 4.64
N LYS A 58 12.66 21.59 4.58
CA LYS A 58 13.60 22.67 4.95
C LYS A 58 13.34 24.00 4.24
N ASN A 59 12.88 23.93 2.99
CA ASN A 59 12.65 25.10 2.14
C ASN A 59 11.17 25.41 1.96
N ALA A 60 10.30 24.77 2.74
CA ALA A 60 8.85 24.87 2.60
C ALA A 60 8.22 25.59 3.80
N CYS A 61 7.21 26.41 3.54
CA CYS A 61 6.25 26.84 4.55
C CYS A 61 5.28 25.69 4.84
N VAL A 62 5.30 25.18 6.07
CA VAL A 62 4.42 24.08 6.48
C VAL A 62 3.14 24.64 7.11
N ILE A 63 1.99 24.34 6.50
CA ILE A 63 0.65 24.59 7.05
C ILE A 63 0.13 23.24 7.54
N HIS A 64 -0.22 23.12 8.81
CA HIS A 64 -0.59 21.84 9.41
C HIS A 64 -2.00 21.90 9.98
N ILE A 65 -2.90 21.16 9.34
CA ILE A 65 -4.27 20.92 9.80
C ILE A 65 -4.29 19.59 10.54
N ASP A 66 -4.57 19.63 11.83
CA ASP A 66 -4.75 18.43 12.65
C ASP A 66 -5.86 18.64 13.68
N LEU A 67 -6.55 17.56 14.03
CA LEU A 67 -7.59 17.60 15.05
C LEU A 67 -6.98 17.61 16.46
N ASP A 68 -5.81 16.97 16.60
CA ASP A 68 -5.08 16.85 17.85
C ASP A 68 -3.96 17.90 17.92
N ASP A 69 -4.05 18.81 18.88
CA ASP A 69 -3.06 19.87 19.07
C ASP A 69 -1.67 19.34 19.43
N ALA A 70 -1.60 18.14 20.01
CA ALA A 70 -0.33 17.47 20.34
C ALA A 70 0.45 17.02 19.10
N GLU A 71 -0.17 16.97 17.91
CA GLU A 71 0.51 16.63 16.67
C GLU A 71 1.19 17.84 16.02
N ILE A 72 0.75 19.05 16.36
CA ILE A 72 1.35 20.31 15.87
C ILE A 72 2.75 20.49 16.46
N ASP A 73 3.71 20.88 15.62
CA ASP A 73 5.13 21.09 15.98
C ASP A 73 5.85 19.88 16.60
N LYS A 74 5.20 18.71 16.67
CA LYS A 74 5.77 17.53 17.33
C LYS A 74 7.01 16.99 16.62
N ILE A 75 6.98 16.95 15.29
CA ILE A 75 8.06 16.38 14.46
C ILE A 75 8.63 17.42 13.50
N VAL A 76 7.76 18.14 12.79
CA VAL A 76 8.12 19.15 11.82
C VAL A 76 7.56 20.49 12.30
N PRO A 77 8.39 21.53 12.46
CA PRO A 77 7.91 22.87 12.79
C PRO A 77 6.90 23.37 11.76
N CYS A 78 5.77 23.87 12.23
CA CYS A 78 4.67 24.39 11.46
C CYS A 78 4.72 25.93 11.46
N ALA A 79 4.59 26.54 10.28
CA ALA A 79 4.48 27.98 10.16
C ALA A 79 3.06 28.48 10.44
N VAL A 80 2.04 27.68 10.09
CA VAL A 80 0.61 28.02 10.26
C VAL A 80 -0.15 26.80 10.79
N PRO A 81 -0.33 26.69 12.12
CA PRO A 81 -1.09 25.61 12.72
C PRO A 81 -2.60 25.89 12.64
N LEU A 82 -3.37 24.89 12.21
CA LEU A 82 -4.83 24.96 12.06
C LEU A 82 -5.45 23.78 12.81
N VAL A 83 -5.71 23.97 14.11
CA VAL A 83 -6.28 22.92 14.96
C VAL A 83 -7.79 22.82 14.74
N GLY A 84 -8.26 21.70 14.20
CA GLY A 84 -9.68 21.47 13.94
C GLY A 84 -9.96 20.30 13.00
N ASP A 85 -11.26 20.07 12.73
CA ASP A 85 -11.69 19.07 11.77
C ASP A 85 -11.20 19.43 10.35
N ALA A 86 -10.50 18.48 9.71
CA ALA A 86 -9.89 18.70 8.41
C ALA A 86 -10.90 19.09 7.31
N GLY A 87 -12.11 18.50 7.33
CA GLY A 87 -13.16 18.82 6.35
C GLY A 87 -13.67 20.24 6.52
N ALA A 88 -13.93 20.66 7.76
CA ALA A 88 -14.37 22.01 8.08
C ALA A 88 -13.32 23.07 7.71
N VAL A 89 -12.04 22.82 8.03
CA VAL A 89 -10.95 23.75 7.70
C VAL A 89 -10.75 23.85 6.19
N LEU A 90 -10.77 22.72 5.47
CA LEU A 90 -10.63 22.73 4.01
C LEU A 90 -11.79 23.48 3.31
N ALA A 91 -13.02 23.37 3.82
CA ALA A 91 -14.15 24.13 3.28
C ALA A 91 -13.94 25.64 3.42
N LEU A 92 -13.49 26.12 4.59
CA LEU A 92 -13.18 27.53 4.82
C LEU A 92 -12.02 28.02 3.94
N LEU A 93 -10.99 27.19 3.73
CA LEU A 93 -9.89 27.51 2.83
C LEU A 93 -10.37 27.60 1.38
N ALA A 94 -11.21 26.67 0.93
CA ALA A 94 -11.77 26.67 -0.42
C ALA A 94 -12.64 27.90 -0.69
N ASP A 95 -13.42 28.36 0.29
CA ASP A 95 -14.25 29.57 0.18
C ASP A 95 -13.40 30.86 0.14
N ALA A 96 -12.26 30.87 0.83
CA ALA A 96 -11.40 32.04 0.94
C ALA A 96 -10.38 32.18 -0.21
N LEU A 97 -10.03 31.08 -0.88
CA LEU A 97 -9.01 31.06 -1.92
C LEU A 97 -9.62 31.26 -3.31
N PRO A 98 -9.00 32.07 -4.19
CA PRO A 98 -9.39 32.12 -5.59
C PRO A 98 -9.06 30.80 -6.28
N GLU A 99 -9.74 30.52 -7.39
CA GLU A 99 -9.34 29.44 -8.28
C GLU A 99 -7.97 29.77 -8.90
N VAL A 100 -6.98 28.91 -8.66
CA VAL A 100 -5.62 29.05 -9.19
C VAL A 100 -5.20 27.74 -9.83
N THR A 101 -4.55 27.81 -11.00
CA THR A 101 -3.93 26.64 -11.63
C THR A 101 -2.42 26.78 -11.67
N TRP A 102 -1.71 25.85 -11.05
CA TRP A 102 -0.25 25.84 -10.97
C TRP A 102 0.40 25.07 -12.13
N ARG A 103 0.00 25.38 -13.38
CA ARG A 103 0.35 24.59 -14.57
C ARG A 103 1.86 24.37 -14.74
N GLU A 104 2.64 25.44 -14.63
CA GLU A 104 4.10 25.36 -14.78
C GLU A 104 4.72 24.36 -13.79
N TRP A 105 4.27 24.36 -12.54
CA TRP A 105 4.75 23.43 -11.54
C TRP A 105 4.31 22.00 -11.82
N THR A 106 3.01 21.81 -12.12
CA THR A 106 2.44 20.48 -12.35
C THR A 106 3.00 19.82 -13.61
N ASP A 107 3.25 20.58 -14.67
CA ASP A 107 3.80 20.05 -15.92
C ASP A 107 5.28 19.70 -15.75
N ARG A 108 6.07 20.56 -15.10
CA ARG A 108 7.48 20.25 -14.75
C ARG A 108 7.60 18.99 -13.89
N LEU A 109 6.74 18.85 -12.88
CA LEU A 109 6.71 17.62 -12.06
C LEU A 109 6.32 16.40 -12.90
N ARG A 110 5.33 16.51 -13.78
CA ARG A 110 4.90 15.40 -14.63
C ARG A 110 6.07 14.92 -15.51
N GLU A 111 6.78 15.83 -16.15
CA GLU A 111 7.97 15.51 -16.97
C GLU A 111 9.03 14.76 -16.15
N GLN A 112 9.36 15.24 -14.94
CA GLN A 112 10.32 14.56 -14.06
C GLN A 112 9.87 13.16 -13.64
N VAL A 113 8.57 12.96 -13.43
CA VAL A 113 8.00 11.67 -13.02
C VAL A 113 7.95 10.68 -14.18
N GLU A 114 7.72 11.14 -15.40
CA GLU A 114 7.76 10.29 -16.59
C GLU A 114 9.13 9.66 -16.80
N GLU A 115 10.21 10.34 -16.40
CA GLU A 115 11.58 9.81 -16.41
C GLU A 115 11.85 8.79 -15.27
N MET A 116 10.96 8.70 -14.28
CA MET A 116 11.09 7.84 -13.09
C MET A 116 9.82 7.00 -12.87
N PRO A 117 9.40 6.18 -13.86
CA PRO A 117 8.18 5.39 -13.72
C PRO A 117 8.32 4.42 -12.54
N LEU A 118 7.24 3.91 -11.97
CA LEU A 118 7.37 2.67 -11.20
C LEU A 118 7.72 1.57 -12.19
N LEU A 119 8.77 0.78 -11.91
CA LEU A 119 9.11 -0.35 -12.76
C LEU A 119 7.89 -1.26 -12.89
N ARG A 120 7.36 -1.33 -14.11
CA ARG A 120 6.38 -2.34 -14.47
C ARG A 120 7.11 -3.62 -14.84
N PRO A 121 6.59 -4.79 -14.52
CA PRO A 121 7.12 -6.06 -15.03
C PRO A 121 6.95 -6.16 -16.56
N GLY A 122 7.62 -7.10 -17.22
CA GLY A 122 7.26 -7.48 -18.58
C GLY A 122 5.84 -8.07 -18.62
N GLU A 123 5.22 -8.10 -19.80
CA GLU A 123 3.84 -8.58 -19.97
C GLU A 123 3.62 -10.03 -19.50
N THR A 124 4.69 -10.83 -19.39
CA THR A 124 4.66 -12.25 -19.01
C THR A 124 5.15 -12.53 -17.58
N ASP A 125 5.62 -11.52 -16.85
CA ASP A 125 6.28 -11.74 -15.56
C ASP A 125 5.24 -11.93 -14.44
N PHE A 126 5.27 -13.06 -13.74
CA PHE A 126 4.40 -13.31 -12.59
C PHE A 126 4.97 -12.72 -11.30
N VAL A 127 4.82 -11.40 -11.17
CA VAL A 127 5.36 -10.62 -10.06
C VAL A 127 4.28 -9.69 -9.48
N PRO A 128 4.49 -9.10 -8.29
CA PRO A 128 3.43 -8.40 -7.55
C PRO A 128 2.67 -7.33 -8.36
N GLY A 129 3.37 -6.46 -9.09
CA GLY A 129 2.72 -5.39 -9.88
C GLY A 129 1.72 -5.93 -10.90
N ALA A 130 2.09 -6.97 -11.65
CA ALA A 130 1.22 -7.60 -12.64
C ALA A 130 0.02 -8.31 -12.00
N ILE A 131 0.22 -8.91 -10.82
CA ILE A 131 -0.87 -9.53 -10.04
C ILE A 131 -1.91 -8.47 -9.63
N PHE A 132 -1.47 -7.34 -9.06
CA PHE A 132 -2.40 -6.26 -8.67
C PHE A 132 -3.15 -5.69 -9.88
N GLU A 133 -2.48 -5.50 -11.02
CA GLU A 133 -3.12 -5.05 -12.26
C GLU A 133 -4.17 -6.04 -12.76
N ALA A 134 -3.87 -7.35 -12.73
CA ALA A 134 -4.82 -8.40 -13.11
C ALA A 134 -6.05 -8.41 -12.21
N VAL A 135 -5.86 -8.36 -10.89
CA VAL A 135 -6.98 -8.29 -9.93
C VAL A 135 -7.81 -7.03 -10.14
N ARG A 136 -7.17 -5.87 -10.36
CA ARG A 136 -7.83 -4.57 -10.55
C ARG A 136 -8.71 -4.53 -11.80
N ARG A 137 -8.41 -5.30 -12.85
CA ARG A 137 -9.27 -5.40 -14.06
C ARG A 137 -10.61 -6.07 -13.78
N ARG A 138 -10.71 -6.90 -12.73
CA ARG A 138 -11.91 -7.64 -12.36
C ARG A 138 -12.66 -7.02 -11.20
N ALA A 139 -11.93 -6.36 -10.31
CA ALA A 139 -12.46 -5.70 -9.13
C ALA A 139 -13.22 -4.40 -9.42
N ASP A 140 -14.22 -4.09 -8.59
CA ASP A 140 -14.90 -2.79 -8.60
C ASP A 140 -14.07 -1.73 -7.86
N GLU A 141 -14.20 -0.46 -8.22
CA GLU A 141 -13.45 0.66 -7.60
C GLU A 141 -13.81 0.88 -6.12
N LYS A 142 -15.00 0.42 -5.70
CA LYS A 142 -15.52 0.51 -4.33
C LYS A 142 -15.20 -0.71 -3.49
N GLU A 143 -14.66 -1.78 -4.08
CA GLU A 143 -14.24 -2.95 -3.31
C GLU A 143 -13.13 -2.56 -2.33
N ILE A 144 -13.30 -3.02 -1.09
CA ILE A 144 -12.34 -2.73 -0.03
C ILE A 144 -11.15 -3.67 -0.21
N ALA A 145 -9.96 -3.08 -0.32
CA ALA A 145 -8.69 -3.78 -0.25
C ALA A 145 -8.14 -3.71 1.16
N VAL A 146 -7.77 -4.87 1.71
CA VAL A 146 -7.13 -5.00 3.01
C VAL A 146 -5.78 -5.66 2.81
N THR A 147 -4.74 -5.11 3.44
CA THR A 147 -3.39 -5.65 3.31
C THR A 147 -2.87 -6.18 4.64
N ASP A 148 -2.02 -7.19 4.56
CA ASP A 148 -1.17 -7.54 5.70
C ASP A 148 0.06 -6.62 5.76
N VAL A 149 1.06 -6.97 6.56
CA VAL A 149 2.29 -6.21 6.75
C VAL A 149 3.48 -6.93 6.15
N GLY A 150 4.26 -6.21 5.33
CA GLY A 150 5.41 -6.77 4.62
C GLY A 150 5.62 -6.13 3.25
N GLN A 151 6.26 -6.84 2.33
CA GLN A 151 6.42 -6.36 0.95
C GLN A 151 5.07 -6.33 0.22
N ASN A 152 4.19 -7.30 0.46
CA ASN A 152 2.81 -7.32 -0.03
C ASN A 152 2.05 -6.03 0.30
N GLN A 153 2.25 -5.47 1.50
CA GLN A 153 1.66 -4.20 1.94
C GLN A 153 2.09 -3.05 1.03
N MET A 154 3.39 -2.96 0.74
CA MET A 154 3.97 -1.87 -0.03
C MET A 154 3.67 -2.01 -1.52
N TRP A 155 3.71 -3.24 -2.06
CA TRP A 155 3.27 -3.51 -3.42
C TRP A 155 1.78 -3.16 -3.60
N ALA A 156 0.92 -3.53 -2.65
CA ALA A 156 -0.48 -3.07 -2.67
C ALA A 156 -0.57 -1.54 -2.61
N ALA A 157 0.20 -0.88 -1.73
CA ALA A 157 0.20 0.57 -1.63
C ALA A 157 0.66 1.28 -2.93
N LEU A 158 1.56 0.66 -3.70
CA LEU A 158 2.09 1.21 -4.95
C LEU A 158 1.19 0.93 -6.16
N PHE A 159 0.71 -0.32 -6.28
CA PHE A 159 0.07 -0.83 -7.49
C PHE A 159 -1.46 -0.90 -7.40
N TRP A 160 -2.05 -1.00 -6.20
CA TRP A 160 -3.49 -0.90 -6.01
C TRP A 160 -3.94 0.56 -5.96
N LYS A 161 -4.58 1.02 -7.04
CA LYS A 161 -5.13 2.38 -7.14
C LYS A 161 -6.46 2.47 -6.40
N THR A 162 -6.52 3.37 -5.42
CA THR A 162 -7.66 3.56 -4.52
C THR A 162 -8.40 4.83 -4.89
N GLU A 163 -9.67 4.71 -5.30
CA GLU A 163 -10.48 5.85 -5.77
C GLU A 163 -11.37 6.46 -4.68
N HIS A 164 -11.64 5.71 -3.61
CA HIS A 164 -12.61 6.10 -2.59
C HIS A 164 -12.02 6.05 -1.17
N PRO A 165 -12.47 6.91 -0.25
CA PRO A 165 -12.04 6.86 1.13
C PRO A 165 -12.51 5.57 1.79
N ARG A 166 -11.71 5.04 2.73
CA ARG A 166 -12.01 3.83 3.51
C ARG A 166 -12.09 2.53 2.70
N THR A 167 -11.60 2.50 1.45
CA THR A 167 -11.48 1.26 0.65
C THR A 167 -10.06 0.70 0.60
N PHE A 168 -9.10 1.30 1.33
CA PHE A 168 -7.77 0.73 1.56
C PHE A 168 -7.49 0.63 3.07
N LEU A 169 -7.44 -0.58 3.62
CA LEU A 169 -7.27 -0.84 5.04
C LEU A 169 -5.94 -1.54 5.28
N SER A 170 -5.13 -0.99 6.18
CA SER A 170 -3.80 -1.54 6.46
C SER A 170 -3.34 -1.18 7.87
N SER A 171 -2.54 -2.05 8.49
CA SER A 171 -1.87 -1.74 9.75
C SER A 171 -0.57 -0.96 9.49
N GLY A 172 -0.64 0.37 9.48
CA GLY A 172 0.54 1.23 9.25
C GLY A 172 1.36 1.53 10.50
N GLY A 173 0.74 2.07 11.55
CA GLY A 173 1.46 2.60 12.72
C GLY A 173 2.23 1.54 13.52
N LEU A 174 1.52 0.48 13.93
CA LEU A 174 2.12 -0.63 14.68
C LEU A 174 2.73 -1.70 13.76
N GLY A 175 2.23 -1.84 12.53
CA GLY A 175 2.74 -2.86 11.60
C GLY A 175 2.45 -4.30 12.06
N THR A 176 1.24 -4.59 12.52
CA THR A 176 0.84 -5.93 13.00
C THR A 176 0.63 -6.90 11.83
N MET A 177 1.50 -7.91 11.72
CA MET A 177 1.30 -9.06 10.82
C MET A 177 0.09 -9.91 11.27
N GLY A 178 -0.59 -10.56 10.32
CA GLY A 178 -1.83 -11.29 10.56
C GLY A 178 -3.07 -10.40 10.64
N TYR A 179 -2.95 -9.12 10.29
CA TYR A 179 -4.04 -8.15 10.33
C TYR A 179 -5.08 -8.38 9.22
N ALA A 180 -4.63 -8.80 8.03
CA ALA A 180 -5.44 -8.70 6.81
C ALA A 180 -6.74 -9.49 6.85
N LEU A 181 -6.67 -10.79 7.20
CA LEU A 181 -7.84 -11.67 7.19
C LEU A 181 -8.92 -11.24 8.20
N PRO A 182 -8.62 -11.04 9.50
CA PRO A 182 -9.63 -10.57 10.46
C PRO A 182 -10.15 -9.16 10.13
N ALA A 183 -9.31 -8.25 9.63
CA ALA A 183 -9.77 -6.93 9.21
C ALA A 183 -10.68 -6.99 7.96
N ALA A 184 -10.41 -7.89 7.02
CA ALA A 184 -11.24 -8.11 5.84
C ALA A 184 -12.61 -8.70 6.21
N ILE A 185 -12.66 -9.62 7.18
CA ILE A 185 -13.90 -10.13 7.77
C ILE A 185 -14.72 -8.96 8.34
N GLY A 186 -14.10 -8.13 9.18
CA GLY A 186 -14.77 -6.97 9.78
C GLY A 186 -15.29 -5.97 8.74
N ALA A 187 -14.48 -5.67 7.72
CA ALA A 187 -14.86 -4.78 6.63
C ALA A 187 -16.04 -5.32 5.82
N SER A 188 -16.03 -6.62 5.50
CA SER A 188 -17.12 -7.26 4.76
C SER A 188 -18.42 -7.18 5.55
N LEU A 189 -18.39 -7.52 6.84
CA LEU A 189 -19.56 -7.45 7.71
C LEU A 189 -20.09 -6.02 7.87
N ALA A 190 -19.20 -5.03 8.02
CA ALA A 190 -19.57 -3.62 8.09
C ALA A 190 -20.22 -3.11 6.79
N HIS A 191 -19.92 -3.74 5.66
CA HIS A 191 -20.47 -3.41 4.34
C HIS A 191 -21.54 -4.41 3.87
N GLY A 192 -22.38 -4.90 4.79
CA GLY A 192 -23.53 -5.74 4.42
C GLY A 192 -23.13 -7.08 3.81
N LYS A 193 -21.97 -7.62 4.21
CA LYS A 193 -21.41 -8.87 3.70
C LYS A 193 -21.03 -8.80 2.21
N ALA A 194 -20.55 -7.63 1.76
CA ALA A 194 -20.01 -7.46 0.41
C ALA A 194 -18.60 -8.08 0.26
N PRO A 195 -18.18 -8.42 -0.96
CA PRO A 195 -16.83 -8.89 -1.23
C PRO A 195 -15.74 -7.92 -0.76
N VAL A 196 -14.67 -8.48 -0.18
CA VAL A 196 -13.50 -7.72 0.27
C VAL A 196 -12.24 -8.43 -0.20
N LEU A 197 -11.30 -7.69 -0.76
CA LEU A 197 -10.03 -8.20 -1.28
C LEU A 197 -8.99 -8.19 -0.15
N CYS A 198 -8.41 -9.35 0.16
CA CYS A 198 -7.41 -9.54 1.21
C CYS A 198 -6.05 -9.87 0.58
N PHE A 199 -5.13 -8.92 0.57
CA PHE A 199 -3.77 -9.07 0.06
C PHE A 199 -2.78 -9.38 1.20
N ALA A 200 -2.47 -10.65 1.39
CA ALA A 200 -1.60 -11.11 2.47
C ALA A 200 -0.26 -11.64 1.94
N GLY A 201 0.77 -11.64 2.78
CA GLY A 201 1.98 -12.45 2.56
C GLY A 201 1.88 -13.77 3.31
N ASP A 202 2.58 -14.80 2.86
CA ASP A 202 2.55 -16.16 3.43
C ASP A 202 2.82 -16.18 4.95
N GLY A 203 3.89 -15.50 5.40
CA GLY A 203 4.24 -15.44 6.82
C GLY A 203 3.21 -14.72 7.70
N GLY A 204 2.60 -13.65 7.20
CA GLY A 204 1.58 -12.89 7.94
C GLY A 204 0.25 -13.63 7.98
N PHE A 205 -0.14 -14.24 6.87
CA PHE A 205 -1.38 -15.00 6.75
C PHE A 205 -1.43 -16.17 7.75
N LEU A 206 -0.32 -16.90 7.93
CA LEU A 206 -0.21 -17.98 8.89
C LEU A 206 -0.46 -17.57 10.35
N MET A 207 -0.31 -16.30 10.71
CA MET A 207 -0.54 -15.85 12.08
C MET A 207 -2.01 -15.95 12.50
N ASN A 208 -2.95 -15.76 11.56
CA ASN A 208 -4.39 -15.79 11.81
C ASN A 208 -5.17 -16.61 10.78
N ILE A 209 -4.53 -17.61 10.17
CA ILE A 209 -5.15 -18.44 9.13
C ILE A 209 -6.38 -19.22 9.61
N GLN A 210 -6.49 -19.48 10.92
CA GLN A 210 -7.67 -20.12 11.51
C GLN A 210 -8.97 -19.36 11.24
N GLU A 211 -8.90 -18.06 10.93
CA GLU A 211 -10.08 -17.26 10.57
C GLU A 211 -10.67 -17.62 9.20
N LEU A 212 -10.01 -18.49 8.41
CA LEU A 212 -10.65 -19.14 7.27
C LEU A 212 -11.87 -19.95 7.69
N GLU A 213 -11.84 -20.56 8.89
CA GLU A 213 -12.99 -21.25 9.47
C GLU A 213 -14.16 -20.28 9.70
N THR A 214 -13.87 -19.09 10.23
CA THR A 214 -14.85 -18.01 10.41
C THR A 214 -15.47 -17.62 9.06
N CYS A 215 -14.64 -17.38 8.05
CA CYS A 215 -15.11 -17.07 6.70
C CYS A 215 -16.02 -18.16 6.12
N ALA A 216 -15.63 -19.44 6.23
CA ALA A 216 -16.40 -20.56 5.72
C ALA A 216 -17.72 -20.74 6.47
N ARG A 217 -17.68 -20.74 7.81
CA ARG A 217 -18.85 -20.92 8.67
C ARG A 217 -19.92 -19.88 8.40
N TYR A 218 -19.53 -18.62 8.26
CA TYR A 218 -20.46 -17.51 8.05
C TYR A 218 -20.60 -17.12 6.58
N GLN A 219 -19.95 -17.84 5.65
CA GLN A 219 -19.95 -17.55 4.21
C GLN A 219 -19.55 -16.10 3.89
N ILE A 220 -18.57 -15.55 4.61
CA ILE A 220 -18.12 -14.15 4.45
C ILE A 220 -17.25 -14.06 3.19
N PRO A 221 -17.60 -13.23 2.19
CA PRO A 221 -16.99 -13.25 0.87
C PRO A 221 -15.64 -12.54 0.80
N VAL A 222 -14.69 -12.96 1.64
CA VAL A 222 -13.32 -12.47 1.56
C VAL A 222 -12.59 -13.20 0.42
N LYS A 223 -12.06 -12.42 -0.53
CA LYS A 223 -11.27 -12.90 -1.66
C LYS A 223 -9.80 -12.72 -1.35
N ILE A 224 -9.09 -13.82 -1.13
CA ILE A 224 -7.74 -13.81 -0.56
C ILE A 224 -6.73 -14.02 -1.67
N PHE A 225 -5.81 -13.07 -1.79
CA PHE A 225 -4.65 -13.14 -2.67
C PHE A 225 -3.41 -13.23 -1.77
N LEU A 226 -2.81 -14.41 -1.73
CA LEU A 226 -1.61 -14.66 -0.95
C LEU A 226 -0.38 -14.47 -1.85
N LEU A 227 0.38 -13.41 -1.59
CA LEU A 227 1.63 -13.09 -2.29
C LEU A 227 2.73 -13.92 -1.63
N ASN A 228 2.83 -15.18 -2.04
CA ASN A 228 3.66 -16.20 -1.41
C ASN A 228 5.05 -16.20 -2.04
N ASN A 229 6.03 -15.70 -1.29
CA ASN A 229 7.43 -15.69 -1.70
C ASN A 229 8.30 -16.61 -0.83
N GLY A 230 7.67 -17.45 0.00
CA GLY A 230 8.33 -18.37 0.92
C GLY A 230 9.21 -17.70 1.98
N CYS A 231 9.05 -16.40 2.27
CA CYS A 231 9.93 -15.73 3.21
C CYS A 231 9.28 -14.54 3.92
N LEU A 232 9.92 -14.08 4.99
CA LEU A 232 9.63 -12.79 5.60
C LEU A 232 10.26 -11.67 4.75
N GLY A 233 9.69 -11.44 3.56
CA GLY A 233 10.30 -10.68 2.48
C GLY A 233 10.78 -9.28 2.86
N MET A 234 10.04 -8.54 3.70
CA MET A 234 10.47 -7.21 4.14
C MET A 234 11.74 -7.27 4.97
N VAL A 235 11.85 -8.23 5.90
CA VAL A 235 13.06 -8.40 6.71
C VAL A 235 14.21 -8.94 5.85
N ARG A 236 13.92 -9.86 4.92
CA ARG A 236 14.89 -10.40 3.96
C ARG A 236 15.50 -9.29 3.09
N GLN A 237 14.69 -8.40 2.52
CA GLN A 237 15.17 -7.26 1.71
C GLN A 237 16.15 -6.37 2.49
N TRP A 238 15.87 -6.10 3.76
CA TRP A 238 16.79 -5.33 4.60
C TRP A 238 18.11 -6.09 4.79
N GLN A 239 18.05 -7.39 5.09
CA GLN A 239 19.24 -8.25 5.24
C GLN A 239 20.09 -8.32 3.95
N GLU A 240 19.44 -8.38 2.79
CA GLU A 240 20.07 -8.34 1.47
C GLU A 240 20.85 -7.03 1.28
N LEU A 241 20.17 -5.90 1.44
CA LEU A 241 20.72 -4.58 1.11
C LEU A 241 21.77 -4.07 2.11
N PHE A 242 21.64 -4.38 3.40
CA PHE A 242 22.44 -3.73 4.45
C PHE A 242 23.22 -4.69 5.35
N TRP A 243 23.03 -6.02 5.24
CA TRP A 243 23.76 -7.02 6.03
C TRP A 243 24.48 -8.05 5.16
N GLY A 244 24.80 -7.72 3.91
CA GLY A 244 25.60 -8.57 3.02
C GLY A 244 24.95 -9.93 2.82
N GLU A 245 23.64 -9.95 2.57
CA GLU A 245 22.88 -11.17 2.25
C GLU A 245 22.87 -12.22 3.37
N ARG A 246 23.08 -11.80 4.62
CA ARG A 246 23.01 -12.68 5.79
C ARG A 246 21.55 -12.91 6.21
N TYR A 247 20.90 -13.87 5.56
CA TYR A 247 19.50 -14.19 5.82
C TYR A 247 19.32 -14.94 7.15
N ALA A 248 18.94 -14.22 8.21
CA ALA A 248 18.76 -14.77 9.55
C ALA A 248 17.27 -14.99 9.86
N ALA A 249 16.82 -16.26 9.84
CA ALA A 249 15.47 -16.69 10.19
C ALA A 249 14.33 -16.02 9.37
N THR A 250 14.64 -15.62 8.13
CA THR A 250 13.69 -14.96 7.23
C THR A 250 13.29 -15.82 6.05
N THR A 251 14.15 -16.72 5.60
CA THR A 251 13.86 -17.68 4.54
C THR A 251 13.19 -18.90 5.16
N GLN A 252 11.93 -19.12 4.84
CA GLN A 252 11.23 -20.34 5.19
C GLN A 252 11.33 -21.23 3.96
N ASN A 253 11.71 -22.50 4.07
CA ASN A 253 11.39 -23.40 2.97
C ASN A 253 9.87 -23.60 3.03
N PRO A 254 9.07 -23.13 2.07
CA PRO A 254 7.62 -23.22 2.21
C PRO A 254 7.19 -24.68 2.26
N VAL A 255 6.72 -25.12 3.43
CA VAL A 255 6.18 -26.48 3.64
C VAL A 255 4.65 -26.48 3.49
N CYS A 256 4.00 -25.34 3.67
CA CYS A 256 2.55 -25.24 3.70
C CYS A 256 1.96 -25.25 2.29
N ASN A 257 1.05 -26.20 2.04
CA ASN A 257 0.16 -26.17 0.90
C ASN A 257 -1.08 -25.33 1.27
N PHE A 258 -1.06 -24.03 0.98
CA PHE A 258 -2.14 -23.11 1.31
C PHE A 258 -3.49 -23.47 0.67
N PRO A 259 -3.56 -23.90 -0.60
CA PRO A 259 -4.80 -24.42 -1.17
C PRO A 259 -5.40 -25.58 -0.37
N ALA A 260 -4.60 -26.59 -0.03
CA ALA A 260 -5.07 -27.73 0.76
C ALA A 260 -5.52 -27.32 2.18
N LEU A 261 -4.86 -26.33 2.78
CA LEU A 261 -5.25 -25.81 4.08
C LEU A 261 -6.56 -25.01 4.00
N ALA A 262 -6.76 -24.22 2.95
CA ALA A 262 -8.03 -23.55 2.68
C ALA A 262 -9.18 -24.55 2.53
N GLU A 263 -8.96 -25.62 1.75
CA GLU A 263 -9.93 -26.70 1.57
C GLU A 263 -10.28 -27.38 2.90
N ALA A 264 -9.30 -27.60 3.77
CA ALA A 264 -9.53 -28.17 5.10
C ALA A 264 -10.43 -27.29 6.00
N PHE A 265 -10.44 -25.97 5.77
CA PHE A 265 -11.37 -25.04 6.43
C PHE A 265 -12.70 -24.88 5.68
N GLY A 266 -12.89 -25.54 4.54
CA GLY A 266 -14.09 -25.40 3.70
C GLY A 266 -14.07 -24.17 2.79
N VAL A 267 -12.89 -23.66 2.45
CA VAL A 267 -12.67 -22.53 1.53
C VAL A 267 -12.01 -23.05 0.26
N GLN A 268 -12.50 -22.63 -0.92
CA GLN A 268 -11.84 -22.99 -2.17
C GLN A 268 -10.43 -22.37 -2.23
N GLY A 269 -9.44 -23.18 -2.56
CA GLY A 269 -8.05 -22.76 -2.70
C GLY A 269 -7.46 -23.16 -4.06
N ARG A 270 -6.67 -22.28 -4.67
CA ARG A 270 -5.91 -22.57 -5.90
C ARG A 270 -4.53 -21.94 -5.81
N ALA A 271 -3.52 -22.59 -6.39
CA ALA A 271 -2.20 -21.99 -6.58
C ALA A 271 -2.02 -21.48 -8.01
N CYS A 272 -1.29 -20.38 -8.15
CA CYS A 272 -0.95 -19.75 -9.43
C CYS A 272 0.55 -19.46 -9.46
N GLU A 273 1.20 -19.79 -10.58
CA GLU A 273 2.63 -19.52 -10.83
C GLU A 273 2.83 -18.65 -12.08
N THR A 274 1.76 -18.41 -12.85
CA THR A 274 1.76 -17.61 -14.07
C THR A 274 0.57 -16.66 -14.12
N LEU A 275 0.64 -15.64 -14.99
CA LEU A 275 -0.49 -14.71 -15.20
C LEU A 275 -1.70 -15.41 -15.82
N ASP A 276 -1.48 -16.41 -16.69
CA ASP A 276 -2.57 -17.20 -17.27
C ASP A 276 -3.29 -18.03 -16.20
N ASP A 277 -2.54 -18.62 -15.24
CA ASP A 277 -3.14 -19.31 -14.09
C ASP A 277 -4.00 -18.37 -13.26
N LEU A 278 -3.51 -17.14 -13.04
CA LEU A 278 -4.21 -16.13 -12.26
C LEU A 278 -5.46 -15.65 -12.98
N GLU A 279 -5.41 -15.32 -14.27
CA GLU A 279 -6.59 -14.90 -15.04
C GLU A 279 -7.68 -15.97 -15.00
N SER A 280 -7.31 -17.25 -15.15
CA SER A 280 -8.24 -18.37 -14.98
C SER A 280 -8.78 -18.46 -13.55
N ALA A 281 -7.95 -18.24 -12.53
CA ALA A 281 -8.39 -18.28 -11.14
C ALA A 281 -9.30 -17.10 -10.76
N LEU A 282 -9.12 -15.93 -11.39
CA LEU A 282 -9.94 -14.75 -11.13
C LEU A 282 -11.39 -14.93 -11.61
N ASP A 283 -11.60 -15.58 -12.76
CA ASP A 283 -12.95 -15.95 -13.23
C ASP A 283 -13.69 -16.75 -12.13
N ASP A 284 -13.09 -17.87 -11.71
CA ASP A 284 -13.65 -18.74 -10.69
C ASP A 284 -13.84 -18.01 -9.34
N LEU A 285 -12.85 -17.22 -8.92
CA LEU A 285 -12.82 -16.56 -7.61
C LEU A 285 -13.92 -15.51 -7.45
N PHE A 286 -14.18 -14.71 -8.49
CA PHE A 286 -15.22 -13.68 -8.45
C PHE A 286 -16.62 -14.27 -8.63
N GLU A 287 -16.78 -15.40 -9.32
CA GLU A 287 -18.05 -16.12 -9.42
C GLU A 287 -18.40 -16.92 -8.16
N THR A 288 -17.39 -17.38 -7.42
CA THR A 288 -17.58 -18.18 -6.20
C THR A 288 -18.31 -17.37 -5.12
N PRO A 289 -19.49 -17.81 -4.65
CA PRO A 289 -20.12 -17.22 -3.48
C PRO A 289 -19.27 -17.48 -2.22
N GLY A 290 -19.13 -16.49 -1.34
CA GLY A 290 -18.35 -16.65 -0.11
C GLY A 290 -16.83 -16.58 -0.34
N PRO A 291 -16.03 -17.11 0.61
CA PRO A 291 -14.59 -16.93 0.60
C PRO A 291 -13.89 -17.79 -0.45
N ALA A 292 -12.77 -17.29 -0.98
CA ALA A 292 -11.89 -18.03 -1.89
C ALA A 292 -10.44 -17.57 -1.70
N LEU A 293 -9.48 -18.47 -1.95
CA LEU A 293 -8.05 -18.22 -1.80
C LEU A 293 -7.30 -18.53 -3.10
N VAL A 294 -6.44 -17.59 -3.51
CA VAL A 294 -5.43 -17.77 -4.55
C VAL A 294 -4.05 -17.60 -3.94
N ASP A 295 -3.25 -18.67 -3.99
CA ASP A 295 -1.84 -18.74 -3.61
C ASP A 295 -0.98 -18.31 -4.80
N CYS A 296 -0.65 -17.02 -4.88
CA CYS A 296 0.20 -16.44 -5.92
C CYS A 296 1.67 -16.65 -5.55
N ARG A 297 2.31 -17.66 -6.13
CA ARG A 297 3.71 -18.00 -5.87
C ARG A 297 4.62 -17.11 -6.70
N ILE A 298 5.31 -16.19 -6.03
CA ILE A 298 6.16 -15.18 -6.65
C ILE A 298 7.64 -15.41 -6.30
N PRO A 299 8.59 -14.89 -7.10
CA PRO A 299 10.01 -15.01 -6.79
C PRO A 299 10.38 -14.40 -5.43
N GLN A 300 11.31 -15.05 -4.73
CA GLN A 300 11.75 -14.63 -3.39
C GLN A 300 12.67 -13.40 -3.44
N GLU A 301 13.30 -13.17 -4.59
CA GLU A 301 14.26 -12.11 -4.87
C GLU A 301 13.60 -10.76 -5.18
N GLU A 302 12.27 -10.71 -5.24
CA GLU A 302 11.55 -9.47 -5.49
C GLU A 302 11.77 -8.46 -4.35
N LEU A 303 12.06 -7.21 -4.73
CA LEU A 303 12.29 -6.11 -3.81
C LEU A 303 11.21 -5.04 -3.97
N VAL A 304 10.85 -4.39 -2.87
CA VAL A 304 10.01 -3.18 -2.92
C VAL A 304 10.88 -1.99 -3.27
N MET A 305 10.65 -1.44 -4.46
CA MET A 305 11.31 -0.24 -4.96
C MET A 305 10.25 0.76 -5.45
N PRO A 306 10.47 2.09 -5.33
CA PRO A 306 11.64 2.75 -4.74
C PRO A 306 11.77 2.55 -3.22
N MET A 307 12.95 2.85 -2.69
CA MET A 307 13.22 2.80 -1.25
C MET A 307 14.10 3.98 -0.82
N VAL A 308 13.67 4.77 0.15
CA VAL A 308 14.51 5.74 0.88
C VAL A 308 15.17 5.00 2.06
N PRO A 309 16.50 4.79 2.06
CA PRO A 309 17.18 4.17 3.19
C PRO A 309 16.93 4.93 4.50
N ALA A 310 16.98 4.21 5.63
CA ALA A 310 16.85 4.87 6.93
C ALA A 310 17.94 5.92 7.11
N GLY A 311 17.54 7.13 7.50
CA GLY A 311 18.44 8.25 7.76
C GLY A 311 18.87 9.05 6.52
N THR A 312 18.31 8.80 5.34
CA THR A 312 18.53 9.65 4.15
C THR A 312 17.35 10.58 3.88
N ALA A 313 17.55 11.60 3.02
CA ALA A 313 16.48 12.50 2.63
C ALA A 313 15.56 11.83 1.59
N LEU A 314 14.31 12.29 1.49
CA LEU A 314 13.32 11.71 0.56
C LEU A 314 13.76 11.69 -0.90
N LYS A 315 14.54 12.69 -1.32
CA LYS A 315 15.10 12.78 -2.68
C LYS A 315 16.19 11.75 -2.97
N ASP A 316 16.79 11.15 -1.95
CA ASP A 316 17.91 10.20 -2.09
C ASP A 316 17.39 8.75 -2.13
N PHE A 317 16.27 8.52 -2.81
CA PHE A 317 15.68 7.19 -2.94
C PHE A 317 16.50 6.31 -3.88
N MET A 318 16.64 5.04 -3.50
CA MET A 318 17.14 4.00 -4.38
C MET A 318 16.04 3.60 -5.36
N TYR A 319 16.42 3.48 -6.62
CA TYR A 319 15.54 3.07 -7.71
C TYR A 319 16.25 2.02 -8.56
N ARG A 320 15.52 1.00 -9.00
CA ARG A 320 16.07 -0.05 -9.86
C ARG A 320 15.94 0.43 -11.30
N VAL A 321 17.05 0.62 -11.99
CA VAL A 321 17.05 0.89 -13.44
C VAL A 321 17.00 -0.48 -14.13
N ARG A 322 16.10 -0.69 -15.10
CA ARG A 322 16.19 -1.87 -15.98
C ARG A 322 17.53 -1.76 -16.71
N VAL A 323 18.43 -2.72 -16.48
CA VAL A 323 19.63 -2.94 -17.31
C VAL A 323 19.23 -3.80 -18.48
#